data_AF-A0A6J7GY22-F1
#
_entry.id   AF-A0A6J7GY22-F1
#
_cell.length_a   1.000
_cell.length_b   1.000
_cell.length_c   1.000
_cell.angle_alpha   90.00
_cell.angle_beta   90.00
_cell.angle_gamma   90.00
#
_symmetry.space_group_name_H-M   'P 1'
#
loop_
_entity.id
_entity.type
_entity.pdbx_description
1 polymer ?
#
loop_
_entity_poly.entity_id
_entity_poly.type
_entity_poly.pdbx_seq_one_letter_code
_entity_poly.pdbx_strand_id
1 'polypeptide(L)'
;MWATVEESSESIVALYREAWQHSDKTIDSLELDAAGRVLHWPADKQEVTLHRVLVHLCIETNRHAGHADILRELIDNSVGLRLGNENMADGDAAWWAQYRSELETVALEADQARPAD
;
A
#
# COMPACT_ATOMS: atom_id res chain seq x y z
N MET A 1 -7.89 9.27 -10.36
CA MET A 1 -8.75 8.23 -10.95
C MET A 1 -9.77 7.85 -9.88
N TRP A 2 -11.05 7.73 -10.22
CA TRP A 2 -12.12 7.32 -9.30
C TRP A 2 -13.04 6.34 -10.05
N ALA A 3 -13.67 5.41 -9.33
CA ALA A 3 -14.69 4.54 -9.89
C ALA A 3 -15.98 5.34 -10.13
N THR A 4 -16.62 5.18 -11.28
CA THR A 4 -17.93 5.78 -11.55
C THR A 4 -19.06 4.97 -10.89
N VAL A 5 -20.30 5.47 -10.94
CA VAL A 5 -21.44 4.75 -10.36
C VAL A 5 -21.78 3.46 -11.11
N GLU A 6 -21.28 3.32 -12.35
CA GLU A 6 -21.41 2.12 -13.17
C GLU A 6 -20.34 1.06 -12.85
N GLU A 7 -19.28 1.41 -12.12
CA GLU A 7 -18.17 0.53 -11.78
C GLU A 7 -18.34 -0.04 -10.36
N SER A 8 -18.88 -1.26 -10.27
CA SER A 8 -19.06 -1.93 -8.98
C SER A 8 -17.72 -2.38 -8.38
N SER A 9 -17.64 -2.45 -7.05
CA SER A 9 -16.48 -2.99 -6.35
C SER A 9 -16.19 -4.45 -6.72
N GLU A 10 -17.23 -5.25 -6.93
CA GLU A 10 -17.13 -6.63 -7.39
C GLU A 10 -16.45 -6.71 -8.77
N SER A 11 -16.86 -5.86 -9.71
CA SER A 11 -16.27 -5.79 -11.05
C SER A 11 -14.79 -5.40 -10.99
N ILE A 12 -14.44 -4.39 -10.19
CA ILE A 12 -13.06 -3.94 -10.02
C ILE A 12 -12.18 -5.05 -9.43
N VAL A 13 -12.69 -5.76 -8.41
CA VAL A 13 -11.96 -6.88 -7.79
C VAL A 13 -11.83 -8.04 -8.76
N ALA A 14 -12.88 -8.34 -9.56
CA ALA A 14 -12.82 -9.38 -10.58
C ALA A 14 -11.76 -9.05 -11.64
N LEU A 15 -11.74 -7.82 -12.16
CA LEU A 15 -10.74 -7.36 -13.12
C LEU A 15 -9.31 -7.48 -12.56
N TYR A 16 -9.11 -7.13 -11.29
CA TYR A 16 -7.80 -7.31 -10.64
C TYR A 16 -7.37 -8.78 -10.57
N ARG A 17 -8.30 -9.69 -10.28
CA ARG A 17 -8.03 -11.14 -10.28
C ARG A 17 -7.74 -11.69 -11.68
N GLU A 18 -8.40 -11.18 -12.71
CA GLU A 18 -8.09 -11.53 -14.10
C GLU A 18 -6.68 -11.09 -14.49
N ALA A 19 -6.28 -9.87 -14.08
CA ALA A 19 -4.92 -9.39 -14.26
C ALA A 19 -3.88 -10.29 -13.58
N TRP A 20 -4.16 -10.78 -12.37
CA TRP A 20 -3.30 -11.76 -11.68
C TRP A 20 -3.13 -13.04 -12.48
N GLN A 21 -4.22 -13.64 -12.96
CA GLN A 21 -4.15 -14.86 -13.75
C GLN A 21 -3.35 -14.68 -15.06
N HIS A 22 -3.39 -13.49 -15.65
CA HIS A 22 -2.57 -13.15 -16.81
C HIS A 22 -1.09 -13.01 -16.44
N SER A 23 -0.79 -12.34 -15.33
CA SER A 23 0.57 -12.22 -14.80
C SER A 23 1.16 -13.57 -14.44
N ASP A 24 0.41 -14.45 -13.78
CA ASP A 24 0.85 -15.80 -13.40
C ASP A 24 1.26 -16.61 -14.64
N LYS A 25 0.43 -16.63 -15.68
CA LYS A 25 0.77 -17.28 -16.95
C LYS A 25 2.05 -16.74 -17.57
N THR A 26 2.28 -15.42 -17.47
CA THR A 26 3.49 -14.77 -18.00
C THR A 26 4.71 -15.20 -17.21
N ILE A 27 4.61 -15.24 -15.88
CA ILE A 27 5.68 -15.65 -14.97
C ILE A 27 6.03 -17.13 -15.19
N ASP A 28 5.04 -17.99 -15.36
CA ASP A 28 5.25 -19.43 -15.57
C ASP A 28 5.86 -19.75 -16.94
N SER A 29 5.66 -18.88 -17.94
CA SER A 29 6.03 -19.16 -19.34
C SER A 29 7.37 -18.56 -19.77
N LEU A 30 7.95 -17.64 -19.00
CA LEU A 30 9.11 -16.84 -19.42
C LEU A 30 10.23 -16.84 -18.38
N GLU A 31 11.46 -16.81 -18.86
CA GLU A 31 12.64 -16.60 -18.02
C GLU A 31 12.72 -15.15 -17.51
N LEU A 32 13.41 -14.95 -16.39
CA LEU A 32 13.53 -13.64 -15.75
C LEU A 32 14.23 -12.57 -16.61
N ASP A 33 15.10 -12.98 -17.54
CA ASP A 33 15.81 -12.09 -18.47
C ASP A 33 15.05 -11.87 -19.79
N ALA A 34 13.86 -12.47 -19.97
CA ALA A 34 13.03 -12.29 -21.14
C ALA A 34 12.73 -10.80 -21.36
N ALA A 35 13.04 -10.32 -22.57
CA ALA A 35 12.86 -8.93 -22.96
C ALA A 35 11.39 -8.61 -23.25
N GLY A 36 10.95 -7.43 -22.83
CA GLY A 36 9.64 -6.87 -23.10
C GLY A 36 9.70 -5.37 -23.32
N ARG A 37 8.64 -4.82 -23.95
CA ARG A 37 8.57 -3.39 -24.26
C ARG A 37 7.28 -2.77 -23.70
N VAL A 38 7.42 -1.71 -22.90
CA VAL A 38 6.30 -0.95 -22.33
C VAL A 38 6.10 0.33 -23.13
N LEU A 39 5.23 0.27 -24.14
CA LEU A 39 5.13 1.32 -25.19
C LEU A 39 4.71 2.71 -24.69
N HIS A 40 4.09 2.82 -23.52
CA HIS A 40 3.68 4.10 -22.95
C HIS A 40 4.75 4.73 -22.04
N TRP A 41 5.91 4.08 -21.86
CA TRP A 41 7.05 4.63 -21.14
C TRP A 41 7.94 5.46 -22.08
N PRO A 42 8.77 6.38 -21.55
CA PRO A 42 9.78 7.08 -22.34
C PRO A 42 10.64 6.10 -23.16
N ALA A 43 11.02 6.49 -24.37
CA ALA A 43 11.71 5.61 -25.32
C ALA A 43 13.04 5.04 -24.80
N ASP A 44 13.73 5.77 -23.92
CA ASP A 44 14.95 5.36 -23.23
C ASP A 44 14.71 4.36 -22.08
N LYS A 45 13.44 4.14 -21.70
CA LYS A 45 13.04 3.29 -20.56
C LYS A 45 12.06 2.18 -20.92
N GLN A 46 11.50 2.17 -22.12
CA GLN A 46 10.48 1.21 -22.54
C GLN A 46 10.98 -0.23 -22.63
N GLU A 47 12.28 -0.44 -22.84
CA GLU A 47 12.88 -1.79 -22.83
C GLU A 47 13.11 -2.28 -21.39
N VAL A 48 12.55 -3.44 -21.08
CA VAL A 48 12.58 -4.04 -19.75
C VAL A 48 12.80 -5.54 -19.83
N THR A 49 13.22 -6.15 -18.72
CA THR A 49 13.16 -7.60 -18.54
C THR A 49 11.97 -7.96 -17.65
N LEU A 50 11.52 -9.21 -17.69
CA LEU A 50 10.50 -9.71 -16.78
C LEU A 50 10.90 -9.45 -15.31
N HIS A 51 12.16 -9.73 -14.93
CA HIS A 51 12.67 -9.46 -13.59
C HIS A 51 12.47 -8.00 -13.17
N ARG A 52 12.82 -7.04 -14.05
CA ARG A 52 12.66 -5.61 -13.75
C ARG A 52 11.19 -5.25 -13.52
N VAL A 53 10.28 -5.79 -14.32
CA VAL A 53 8.84 -5.56 -14.18
C VAL A 53 8.31 -6.18 -12.87
N LEU A 54 8.72 -7.39 -12.53
CA LEU A 54 8.30 -8.04 -11.29
C LEU A 54 8.74 -7.26 -10.05
N VAL A 55 10.00 -6.84 -9.97
CA VAL A 55 10.48 -6.01 -8.86
C VAL A 55 9.71 -4.69 -8.78
N HIS A 56 9.45 -4.06 -9.92
CA HIS A 56 8.66 -2.83 -9.97
C HIS A 56 7.24 -3.05 -9.44
N LEU A 57 6.55 -4.11 -9.88
CA LEU A 57 5.18 -4.41 -9.44
C LEU A 57 5.11 -4.84 -7.98
N CYS A 58 6.13 -5.52 -7.44
CA CYS A 58 6.20 -5.81 -6.00
C CYS A 58 6.22 -4.51 -5.19
N ILE A 59 7.03 -3.52 -5.58
CA ILE A 59 7.13 -2.24 -4.87
C ILE A 59 5.83 -1.45 -4.98
N GLU A 60 5.26 -1.34 -6.18
CA GLU A 60 3.99 -0.61 -6.37
C GLU A 60 2.83 -1.29 -5.64
N THR A 61 2.76 -2.62 -5.64
CA THR A 61 1.74 -3.36 -4.88
C THR A 61 1.86 -3.11 -3.38
N ASN A 62 3.08 -3.15 -2.83
CA ASN A 62 3.30 -2.86 -1.41
C ASN A 62 2.90 -1.42 -1.05
N ARG A 63 3.21 -0.44 -1.91
CA ARG A 63 2.81 0.95 -1.69
C ARG A 63 1.28 1.09 -1.66
N HIS A 64 0.58 0.49 -2.61
CA HIS A 64 -0.89 0.55 -2.65
C HIS A 64 -1.54 -0.23 -1.51
N ALA A 65 -0.98 -1.37 -1.11
CA ALA A 65 -1.45 -2.12 0.04
C ALA A 65 -1.35 -1.29 1.33
N GLY A 66 -0.25 -0.55 1.53
CA GLY A 66 -0.11 0.36 2.67
C GLY A 66 -1.15 1.48 2.67
N HIS A 67 -1.46 2.08 1.51
CA HIS A 67 -2.54 3.07 1.42
C HIS A 67 -3.91 2.47 1.75
N ALA A 68 -4.18 1.25 1.27
CA ALA A 68 -5.44 0.55 1.58
C ALA A 68 -5.55 0.18 3.07
N ASP A 69 -4.42 -0.14 3.71
CA ASP A 69 -4.39 -0.44 5.15
C ASP A 69 -4.74 0.80 5.98
N ILE A 70 -4.19 1.98 5.65
CA ILE A 70 -4.58 3.24 6.30
C ILE A 70 -6.09 3.48 6.18
N LEU A 71 -6.67 3.26 4.99
CA LEU A 71 -8.12 3.41 4.81
C LEU A 71 -8.91 2.40 5.64
N ARG A 72 -8.44 1.15 5.74
CA ARG A 72 -9.04 0.12 6.59
C ARG A 72 -9.02 0.55 8.06
N GLU A 73 -7.86 0.97 8.58
CA GLU A 73 -7.72 1.43 9.97
C GLU A 73 -8.66 2.61 10.29
N LEU A 74 -8.88 3.52 9.35
CA LEU A 74 -9.83 4.63 9.51
C LEU A 74 -11.29 4.18 9.52
N ILE A 75 -11.63 3.09 8.83
CA ILE A 75 -12.99 2.56 8.77
C ILE A 75 -13.33 1.75 10.03
N ASP A 76 -12.42 0.87 10.46
CA ASP A 76 -12.68 -0.07 11.55
C ASP A 76 -12.05 0.32 12.90
N ASN A 77 -11.24 1.39 12.93
CA ASN A 77 -10.50 1.88 14.10
C ASN A 77 -9.56 0.83 14.73
N SER A 78 -9.19 -0.22 14.00
CA SER A 78 -8.24 -1.24 14.43
C SER A 78 -6.89 -1.02 13.77
N VAL A 79 -5.81 -1.36 14.49
CA VAL A 79 -4.42 -1.21 14.02
C VAL A 79 -3.73 -2.56 13.99
N GLY A 80 -2.66 -2.66 13.21
CA GLY A 80 -1.75 -3.81 13.21
C GLY A 80 -1.71 -4.59 11.90
N LEU A 81 -0.71 -5.46 11.78
CA LEU A 81 -0.31 -6.10 10.52
C LEU A 81 -1.32 -7.14 10.01
N ARG A 82 -1.79 -8.05 10.87
CA ARG A 82 -2.82 -9.04 10.54
C ARG A 82 -3.42 -9.68 11.79
N LEU A 83 -4.56 -10.35 11.64
CA LEU A 83 -5.16 -11.14 12.71
C LEU A 83 -4.16 -12.17 13.27
N GLY A 84 -3.94 -12.14 14.58
CA GLY A 84 -3.00 -13.02 15.28
C GLY A 84 -1.51 -12.64 15.15
N ASN A 85 -1.19 -11.56 14.44
CA ASN A 85 0.14 -10.95 14.46
C ASN A 85 -0.02 -9.45 14.22
N GLU A 86 -0.35 -8.71 15.27
CA GLU A 86 -0.59 -7.27 15.17
C GLU A 86 0.69 -6.50 14.87
N ASN A 87 1.87 -7.05 15.23
CA ASN A 87 3.14 -6.34 15.16
C ASN A 87 3.10 -4.96 15.85
N MET A 88 2.29 -4.86 16.90
CA MET A 88 2.15 -3.69 17.76
C MET A 88 2.87 -3.95 19.09
N ALA A 89 3.28 -2.89 19.76
CA ALA A 89 3.75 -3.01 21.14
C ALA A 89 2.61 -3.46 22.07
N ASP A 90 2.96 -4.15 23.14
CA ASP A 90 1.99 -4.58 24.15
C ASP A 90 1.23 -3.39 24.74
N GLY A 91 -0.05 -3.59 25.04
CA GLY A 91 -0.91 -2.58 25.66
C GLY A 91 -2.37 -2.76 25.23
N ASP A 92 -3.29 -2.61 26.16
CA ASP A 92 -4.72 -2.61 25.82
C ASP A 92 -5.15 -1.25 25.22
N ALA A 93 -6.39 -1.18 24.75
CA ALA A 93 -6.92 0.02 24.12
C ALA A 93 -6.92 1.25 25.07
N ALA A 94 -7.10 1.05 26.38
CA ALA A 94 -7.11 2.13 27.35
C ALA A 94 -5.70 2.70 27.56
N TRP A 95 -4.71 1.82 27.66
CA TRP A 95 -3.30 2.19 27.73
C TRP A 95 -2.86 3.00 26.51
N TRP A 96 -3.18 2.54 25.30
CA TRP A 96 -2.86 3.25 24.07
C TRP A 96 -3.54 4.62 23.97
N ALA A 97 -4.78 4.74 24.41
CA ALA A 97 -5.49 6.01 24.43
C ALA A 97 -4.83 7.01 25.39
N GLN A 98 -4.44 6.55 26.59
CA GLN A 98 -3.71 7.38 27.55
C GLN A 98 -2.36 7.82 26.99
N TYR A 99 -1.57 6.88 26.46
CA TYR A 99 -0.25 7.19 25.90
C TYR A 99 -0.33 8.22 24.78
N ARG A 100 -1.31 8.10 23.86
CA ARG A 100 -1.54 9.13 22.83
C ARG A 100 -1.87 10.50 23.42
N SER A 101 -2.71 10.57 24.45
CA SER A 101 -3.06 11.83 25.12
C SER A 101 -1.86 12.51 25.78
N GLU A 102 -0.96 11.72 26.37
CA GLU A 102 0.28 12.24 26.95
C GLU A 102 1.21 12.81 25.86
N LEU A 103 1.39 12.10 24.75
CA LEU A 103 2.18 12.57 23.61
C LEU A 103 1.59 13.83 22.97
N GLU A 104 0.27 13.93 22.86
CA GLU A 104 -0.41 15.12 22.33
C GLU A 104 -0.16 16.34 23.23
N THR A 105 -0.20 16.15 24.55
CA THR A 105 0.12 17.22 25.52
C THR A 105 1.56 17.69 25.32
N VAL A 106 2.53 16.77 25.22
CA VAL A 106 3.94 17.09 24.98
C VAL A 106 4.13 17.86 23.67
N ALA A 107 3.43 17.46 22.60
CA ALA A 107 3.51 18.14 21.31
C ALA A 107 2.97 19.58 21.38
N LEU A 108 1.86 19.80 22.08
CA LEU A 108 1.28 21.13 22.28
C LEU A 108 2.18 22.05 23.12
N GLU A 109 2.77 21.53 24.20
CA GLU A 109 3.73 22.28 25.03
C GLU A 109 4.96 22.68 24.21
N ALA A 110 5.48 21.77 23.38
CA ALA A 110 6.62 22.04 22.51
C ALA A 110 6.31 23.10 21.43
N ASP A 111 5.08 23.13 20.90
CA ASP A 111 4.65 24.15 19.95
C ASP A 111 4.54 25.53 20.60
N GLN A 112 4.01 25.60 21.83
CA GLN A 112 3.93 26.86 22.60
C GLN A 112 5.30 27.40 23.01
N ALA A 113 6.27 26.51 23.26
CA ALA A 113 7.64 26.89 23.60
C ALA A 113 8.47 27.34 22.37
N ARG A 114 7.95 27.20 21.14
CA ARG A 114 8.66 27.57 19.93
C ARG A 114 8.74 29.10 19.82
N PRO A 115 9.95 29.71 19.76
CA PRO A 115 10.06 31.15 19.57
C PRO A 115 9.48 31.54 18.20
N ALA A 116 8.82 32.70 18.15
CA ALA A 116 8.35 33.26 16.89
C ALA A 116 9.55 33.73 16.05
N ASP A 117 9.70 33.15 14.86
CA ASP A 117 10.58 33.66 13.79
C ASP A 117 9.96 34.90 13.12
#